data_AF-A0A836UCC6-F1
#
_entry.id   AF-A0A836UCC6-F1
#
_cell.length_a   1.000
_cell.length_b   1.000
_cell.length_c   1.000
_cell.angle_alpha   90.00
_cell.angle_beta   90.00
_cell.angle_gamma   90.00
#
_symmetry.space_group_name_H-M   'P 1'
#
loop_
_entity.id
_entity.type
_entity.pdbx_description
1 polymer ?
#
loop_
_entity_poly.entity_id
_entity_poly.type
_entity_poly.pdbx_seq_one_letter_code
_entity_poly.pdbx_strand_id
1 'polypeptide(L)'
;MSIAYFDCFSGVSGDMMLGALVDAGLPLADLQADIDDLAVGARLRASSVDRCGMQATYVQVEIDSQPMTPAREQHMHVHGQAHDHGQTHDAGHTHTHTHTHLRDILAIIENSSLTPETKATASRVFQRLTEAEAEVHGAEVDDVGLHEVGSLDAIVDITGVIAGLHRLGVTEVQSSPLHVGTGTVNCAHGRYPVPVPG
;
A
#
# COMPACT_ATOMS: atom_id res chain seq x y z
N MET A 1 23.80 11.58 13.32
CA MET A 1 23.46 10.46 12.45
C MET A 1 22.46 9.61 13.20
N SER A 2 21.25 9.46 12.68
CA SER A 2 20.18 8.66 13.29
C SER A 2 19.82 7.55 12.31
N ILE A 3 19.75 6.31 12.80
CA ILE A 3 19.50 5.13 11.99
C ILE A 3 18.20 4.48 12.46
N ALA A 4 17.28 4.20 11.54
CA ALA A 4 16.17 3.29 11.78
C ALA A 4 16.58 1.89 11.32
N TYR A 5 16.48 0.89 12.21
CA TYR A 5 16.75 -0.50 11.90
C TYR A 5 15.47 -1.32 12.03
N PHE A 6 15.08 -1.99 10.94
CA PHE A 6 13.92 -2.88 10.91
C PHE A 6 14.38 -4.35 10.95
N ASP A 7 14.05 -5.06 12.04
CA ASP A 7 14.22 -6.51 12.10
C ASP A 7 13.03 -7.21 11.42
N CYS A 8 13.17 -7.48 10.13
CA CYS A 8 12.15 -8.05 9.27
C CYS A 8 12.14 -9.59 9.31
N PHE A 9 12.36 -10.20 10.49
CA PHE A 9 12.43 -11.66 10.62
C PHE A 9 11.18 -12.38 10.08
N SER A 10 10.01 -11.75 10.15
CA SER A 10 8.74 -12.23 9.60
C SER A 10 8.13 -11.31 8.54
N GLY A 11 8.95 -10.43 7.93
CA GLY A 11 8.47 -9.36 7.06
C GLY A 11 7.99 -8.13 7.84
N VAL A 12 7.54 -7.12 7.10
CA VAL A 12 6.99 -5.86 7.62
C VAL A 12 5.99 -5.30 6.61
N SER A 13 4.87 -4.77 7.09
CA SER A 13 3.89 -4.01 6.28
C SER A 13 3.94 -2.52 6.62
N GLY A 14 3.38 -1.67 5.75
CA GLY A 14 3.42 -0.22 5.96
C GLY A 14 2.70 0.20 7.24
N ASP A 15 1.51 -0.36 7.51
CA ASP A 15 0.77 -0.17 8.77
C ASP A 15 1.61 -0.51 10.04
N MET A 16 2.45 -1.55 9.98
CA MET A 16 3.40 -1.91 11.04
C MET A 16 4.53 -0.89 11.16
N MET A 17 5.05 -0.37 10.04
CA MET A 17 6.07 0.69 10.05
C MET A 17 5.50 1.99 10.63
N LEU A 18 4.29 2.39 10.25
CA LEU A 18 3.60 3.55 10.83
C LEU A 18 3.42 3.37 12.35
N GLY A 19 2.99 2.18 12.79
CA GLY A 19 2.90 1.83 14.20
C GLY A 19 4.23 1.95 14.95
N ALA A 20 5.31 1.43 14.36
CA ALA A 20 6.65 1.52 14.93
C ALA A 20 7.15 2.97 15.06
N LEU A 21 6.82 3.85 14.10
CA LEU A 21 7.15 5.28 14.18
C LEU A 21 6.40 5.96 15.33
N VAL A 22 5.13 5.63 15.53
CA VAL A 22 4.34 6.13 16.66
C VAL A 22 4.90 5.63 17.99
N ASP A 23 5.26 4.35 18.09
CA ASP A 23 5.91 3.77 19.27
C ASP A 23 7.30 4.39 19.53
N ALA A 24 8.02 4.80 18.49
CA ALA A 24 9.30 5.52 18.60
C ALA A 24 9.12 6.97 19.10
N GLY A 25 7.89 7.43 19.32
CA GLY A 25 7.55 8.72 19.90
C GLY A 25 7.03 9.76 18.91
N LEU A 26 6.75 9.38 17.66
CA LEU A 26 6.11 10.27 16.70
C LEU A 26 4.62 10.45 17.08
N PRO A 27 4.13 11.68 17.30
CA PRO A 27 2.71 11.88 17.56
C PRO A 27 1.85 11.45 16.36
N LEU A 28 0.81 10.65 16.57
CA LEU A 28 -0.10 10.23 15.50
C LEU A 28 -0.71 11.43 14.76
N ALA A 29 -1.01 12.52 15.47
CA ALA A 29 -1.59 13.73 14.88
C ALA A 29 -0.66 14.41 13.86
N ASP A 30 0.65 14.33 14.08
CA ASP A 30 1.64 14.88 13.16
C ASP A 30 1.67 14.05 11.87
N LEU A 31 1.66 12.72 12.02
CA LEU A 31 1.58 11.79 10.89
C LEU A 31 0.27 11.93 10.12
N GLN A 32 -0.86 12.11 10.82
CA GLN A 32 -2.15 12.39 10.20
C GLN A 32 -2.10 13.68 9.37
N ALA A 33 -1.47 14.74 9.88
CA ALA A 33 -1.35 16.00 9.13
C ALA A 33 -0.57 15.81 7.82
N ASP A 34 0.52 15.04 7.83
CA ASP A 34 1.27 14.71 6.61
C ASP A 34 0.42 13.89 5.62
N ILE A 35 -0.47 13.02 6.11
CA ILE A 35 -1.39 12.25 5.25
C ILE A 35 -2.55 13.12 4.73
N ASP A 36 -3.06 14.05 5.52
CA ASP A 36 -4.10 14.99 5.10
C ASP A 36 -3.62 15.86 3.93
N ASP A 37 -2.33 16.20 3.90
CA ASP A 37 -1.67 16.95 2.83
C ASP A 37 -1.72 16.23 1.46
N LEU A 38 -1.87 14.90 1.44
CA LEU A 38 -2.05 14.14 0.20
C LEU A 38 -3.45 14.32 -0.40
N ALA A 39 -4.43 14.81 0.37
CA ALA A 39 -5.81 15.01 -0.05
C ALA A 39 -6.51 13.73 -0.59
N VAL A 40 -6.10 12.56 -0.10
CA VAL A 40 -6.64 11.25 -0.52
C VAL A 40 -7.79 10.72 0.35
N GLY A 41 -8.23 11.48 1.36
CA GLY A 41 -9.31 11.08 2.26
C GLY A 41 -8.94 9.93 3.20
N ALA A 42 -7.67 9.85 3.62
CA ALA A 42 -7.19 8.80 4.50
C ALA A 42 -7.17 9.26 5.97
N ARG A 43 -7.53 8.36 6.89
CA ARG A 43 -7.49 8.57 8.33
C ARG A 43 -6.70 7.47 9.01
N LEU A 44 -5.77 7.87 9.86
CA LEU A 44 -4.97 6.99 10.69
C LEU A 44 -5.64 6.80 12.05
N ARG A 45 -5.71 5.56 12.51
CA ARG A 45 -6.09 5.21 13.88
C ARG A 45 -5.01 4.39 14.54
N ALA A 46 -4.49 4.86 15.67
CA ALA A 46 -3.61 4.07 16.50
C ALA A 46 -4.40 3.34 17.60
N SER A 47 -4.05 2.09 17.85
CA SER A 47 -4.52 1.31 18.98
C SER A 47 -3.37 0.50 19.57
N SER A 48 -3.38 0.26 20.89
CA SER A 48 -2.44 -0.69 21.48
C SER A 48 -2.95 -2.10 21.27
N VAL A 49 -2.07 -2.98 20.80
CA VAL A 49 -2.35 -4.41 20.59
C VAL A 49 -1.37 -5.25 21.38
N ASP A 50 -1.82 -6.42 21.84
CA ASP A 50 -0.97 -7.49 22.34
C ASP A 50 -1.17 -8.70 21.43
N ARG A 51 -0.09 -9.14 20.77
CA ARG A 51 -0.08 -10.35 19.96
C ARG A 51 0.99 -11.28 20.48
N CYS A 52 0.55 -12.42 21.04
CA CYS A 52 1.45 -13.43 21.61
C CYS A 52 2.39 -12.89 22.71
N GLY A 53 1.94 -11.91 23.50
CA GLY A 53 2.72 -11.29 24.58
C GLY A 53 3.64 -10.16 24.11
N MET A 54 3.57 -9.76 22.84
CA MET A 54 4.26 -8.58 22.33
C MET A 54 3.27 -7.42 22.22
N GLN A 55 3.48 -6.40 23.05
CA GLN A 55 2.72 -5.16 22.99
C GLN A 55 3.31 -4.24 21.91
N ALA A 56 2.45 -3.69 21.06
CA ALA A 56 2.82 -2.75 20.01
C ALA A 56 1.69 -1.74 19.75
N THR A 57 2.01 -0.66 19.03
CA THR A 57 1.01 0.19 18.40
C THR A 57 0.65 -0.36 17.03
N TYR A 58 -0.64 -0.58 16.82
CA TYR A 58 -1.21 -0.89 15.51
C TYR A 58 -1.85 0.37 14.93
N VAL A 59 -1.30 0.86 13.82
CA VAL A 59 -1.89 1.96 13.04
C VAL A 59 -2.75 1.35 11.94
N GLN A 60 -4.01 1.75 11.86
CA GLN A 60 -4.91 1.39 10.77
C GLN A 60 -5.07 2.58 9.83
N VAL A 61 -4.97 2.32 8.54
CA VAL A 61 -5.30 3.26 7.48
C VAL A 61 -6.76 3.05 7.07
N GLU A 62 -7.61 4.02 7.34
CA GLU A 62 -8.99 4.07 6.88
C GLU A 62 -9.08 5.02 5.69
N ILE A 63 -9.29 4.49 4.48
CA ILE A 63 -9.57 5.32 3.31
C ILE A 63 -11.07 5.57 3.26
N ASP A 64 -11.49 6.83 3.42
CA ASP A 64 -12.85 7.24 3.11
C ASP A 64 -13.08 6.86 1.65
N SER A 65 -13.97 5.90 1.41
CA SER A 65 -14.26 5.39 0.07
C SER A 65 -14.94 6.48 -0.74
N GLN A 66 -14.18 7.48 -1.21
CA GLN A 66 -14.56 8.30 -2.33
C GLN A 66 -14.44 7.36 -3.54
N PRO A 67 -15.55 7.00 -4.21
CA PRO A 67 -15.41 6.34 -5.49
C PRO A 67 -14.59 7.29 -6.36
N MET A 68 -13.39 6.88 -6.76
CA MET A 68 -12.74 7.50 -7.91
C MET A 68 -13.78 7.39 -9.02
N THR A 69 -14.32 8.52 -9.46
CA THR A 69 -15.23 8.55 -10.60
C THR A 69 -14.52 7.87 -11.76
N PRO A 70 -14.99 6.72 -12.27
CA PRO A 70 -14.62 6.35 -13.62
C PRO A 70 -15.33 7.37 -14.50
N ALA A 71 -14.56 8.17 -15.23
CA ALA A 71 -15.13 8.82 -16.40
C ALA A 71 -15.54 7.69 -17.37
N ARG A 72 -16.83 7.31 -17.30
CA ARG A 72 -17.58 6.37 -18.17
C ARG A 72 -17.30 4.89 -17.85
N GLU A 73 -18.25 3.97 -17.75
CA GLU A 73 -19.63 3.86 -18.22
C GLU A 73 -20.39 2.85 -17.32
N GLN A 74 -21.67 3.16 -17.09
CA GLN A 74 -22.87 2.34 -16.76
C GLN A 74 -22.65 0.82 -16.54
N HIS A 75 -23.21 0.18 -15.51
CA HIS A 75 -24.54 -0.45 -15.59
C HIS A 75 -25.03 -0.92 -14.20
N MET A 76 -26.31 -0.66 -13.94
CA MET A 76 -27.07 -1.03 -12.74
C MET A 76 -27.80 -2.36 -12.99
N HIS A 77 -27.66 -3.35 -12.10
CA HIS A 77 -28.49 -4.56 -12.12
C HIS A 77 -29.36 -4.65 -10.86
N VAL A 78 -30.66 -4.55 -11.08
CA VAL A 78 -31.73 -4.89 -10.14
C VAL A 78 -32.00 -6.38 -10.28
N HIS A 79 -31.89 -7.18 -9.21
CA HIS A 79 -32.37 -8.57 -9.21
C HIS A 79 -33.60 -8.72 -8.32
N GLY A 80 -34.75 -8.76 -8.99
CA GLY A 80 -35.97 -9.36 -8.46
C GLY A 80 -36.10 -10.82 -8.90
N GLN A 81 -36.54 -11.63 -7.95
CA GLN A 81 -37.18 -12.95 -8.05
C GLN A 81 -36.38 -14.20 -8.46
N ALA A 82 -36.74 -15.26 -7.73
CA ALA A 82 -36.22 -16.62 -7.69
C ALA A 82 -36.47 -17.40 -8.97
N HIS A 83 -35.60 -18.39 -9.27
CA HIS A 83 -35.98 -19.71 -9.78
C HIS A 83 -34.85 -20.74 -9.59
N ASP A 84 -35.29 -21.98 -9.39
CA ASP A 84 -34.56 -23.23 -9.22
C ASP A 84 -34.14 -23.83 -10.59
N HIS A 85 -33.06 -24.62 -10.54
CA HIS A 85 -32.57 -25.66 -11.46
C HIS A 85 -31.24 -25.42 -12.16
N GLY A 86 -30.37 -26.44 -12.03
CA GLY A 86 -28.95 -26.38 -12.27
C GLY A 86 -28.51 -26.40 -13.73
N GLN A 87 -27.33 -25.81 -13.96
CA GLN A 87 -26.36 -26.18 -14.97
C GLN A 87 -25.00 -25.58 -14.53
N THR A 88 -23.93 -26.28 -14.91
CA THR A 88 -22.53 -25.91 -14.78
C THR A 88 -22.24 -24.51 -15.32
N HIS A 89 -21.71 -23.61 -14.49
CA HIS A 89 -21.01 -22.43 -14.96
C HIS A 89 -19.79 -22.18 -14.08
N ASP A 90 -18.62 -22.46 -14.68
CA ASP A 90 -17.34 -21.90 -14.29
C ASP A 90 -17.45 -20.39 -14.49
N ALA A 91 -17.97 -19.71 -13.47
CA ALA A 91 -18.12 -18.27 -13.46
C ALA A 91 -16.72 -17.68 -13.22
N GLY A 92 -15.99 -17.50 -14.32
CA GLY A 92 -14.79 -16.68 -14.36
C GLY A 92 -15.14 -15.29 -13.86
N HIS A 93 -14.93 -15.06 -12.56
CA HIS A 93 -15.02 -13.74 -11.95
C HIS A 93 -13.94 -12.88 -12.60
N THR A 94 -14.34 -12.06 -13.58
CA THR A 94 -13.49 -11.05 -14.18
C THR A 94 -13.41 -9.90 -13.18
N HIS A 95 -12.43 -9.93 -12.30
CA HIS A 95 -12.11 -8.79 -11.46
C HIS A 95 -11.54 -7.70 -12.36
N THR A 96 -12.31 -6.65 -12.62
CA THR A 96 -11.81 -5.42 -13.26
C THR A 96 -10.91 -4.72 -12.24
N HIS A 97 -9.63 -5.07 -12.23
CA HIS A 97 -8.64 -4.36 -11.44
C HIS A 97 -8.52 -2.95 -12.01
N THR A 98 -8.79 -1.94 -11.16
CA THR A 98 -8.52 -0.55 -11.51
C THR A 98 -7.02 -0.36 -11.33
N HIS A 99 -6.28 -0.34 -12.43
CA HIS A 99 -4.84 -0.13 -12.39
C HIS A 99 -4.55 1.36 -12.18
N THR A 100 -3.74 1.69 -11.18
CA THR A 100 -3.20 3.04 -11.00
C THR A 100 -1.87 3.14 -11.74
N HIS A 101 -1.68 4.19 -12.52
CA HIS A 101 -0.40 4.44 -13.19
C HIS A 101 0.50 5.33 -12.34
N LEU A 102 1.82 5.19 -12.52
CA LEU A 102 2.84 5.99 -11.82
C LEU A 102 2.55 7.50 -11.93
N ARG A 103 2.10 7.97 -13.09
CA ARG A 103 1.78 9.38 -13.32
C ARG A 103 0.73 9.93 -12.34
N ASP A 104 -0.28 9.14 -12.03
CA ASP A 104 -1.37 9.56 -11.13
C ASP A 104 -0.85 9.65 -9.69
N ILE A 105 -0.02 8.69 -9.27
CA ILE A 105 0.61 8.68 -7.95
C ILE A 105 1.56 9.88 -7.78
N LEU A 106 2.40 10.14 -8.78
CA LEU A 106 3.31 11.29 -8.76
C LEU A 106 2.53 12.62 -8.73
N ALA A 107 1.38 12.70 -9.41
CA ALA A 107 0.52 13.88 -9.34
C ALA A 107 -0.06 14.08 -7.93
N ILE A 108 -0.47 13.02 -7.23
CA ILE A 108 -0.91 13.10 -5.83
C ILE A 108 0.22 13.65 -4.94
N ILE A 109 1.41 13.05 -5.04
CA ILE A 109 2.57 13.44 -4.22
C ILE A 109 2.99 14.89 -4.53
N GLU A 110 3.08 15.27 -5.79
CA GLU A 110 3.56 16.59 -6.19
C GLU A 110 2.59 17.71 -5.79
N ASN A 111 1.28 17.45 -5.85
CA ASN A 111 0.25 18.43 -5.46
C ASN A 111 0.04 18.56 -3.94
N SER A 112 0.63 17.67 -3.14
CA SER A 112 0.56 17.76 -1.67
C SER A 112 1.36 18.93 -1.10
N SER A 113 1.17 19.27 0.18
CA SER A 113 2.03 20.22 0.91
C SER A 113 3.18 19.59 1.69
N LEU A 114 3.47 18.31 1.44
CA LEU A 114 4.62 17.60 2.01
C LEU A 114 5.94 18.30 1.69
N THR A 115 6.95 18.08 2.54
CA THR A 115 8.27 18.68 2.35
C THR A 115 8.90 18.22 1.03
N PRO A 116 9.76 19.05 0.40
CA PRO A 116 10.45 18.67 -0.83
C PRO A 116 11.26 17.37 -0.69
N GLU A 117 11.89 17.12 0.45
CA GLU A 117 12.64 15.88 0.67
C GLU A 117 11.72 14.65 0.73
N THR A 118 10.55 14.76 1.37
CA THR A 118 9.54 13.70 1.44
C THR A 118 9.00 13.39 0.05
N LYS A 119 8.59 14.42 -0.72
CA LYS A 119 8.11 14.23 -2.10
C LYS A 119 9.14 13.56 -3.00
N ALA A 120 10.39 14.02 -2.95
CA ALA A 120 11.48 13.47 -3.75
C ALA A 120 11.78 12.02 -3.38
N THR A 121 11.69 11.65 -2.10
CA THR A 121 11.95 10.27 -1.66
C THR A 121 10.78 9.35 -2.00
N ALA A 122 9.53 9.77 -1.76
CA ALA A 122 8.34 9.01 -2.13
C ALA A 122 8.27 8.75 -3.64
N SER A 123 8.53 9.79 -4.45
CA SER A 123 8.56 9.66 -5.92
C SER A 123 9.60 8.64 -6.39
N ARG A 124 10.80 8.63 -5.81
CA ARG A 124 11.84 7.63 -6.14
C ARG A 124 11.45 6.22 -5.73
N VAL A 125 10.73 6.05 -4.62
CA VAL A 125 10.23 4.73 -4.20
C VAL A 125 9.21 4.22 -5.22
N PHE A 126 8.21 5.03 -5.58
CA PHE A 126 7.20 4.63 -6.58
C PHE A 126 7.80 4.37 -7.96
N GLN A 127 8.78 5.16 -8.40
CA GLN A 127 9.50 4.90 -9.64
C GLN A 127 10.16 3.52 -9.63
N ARG A 128 10.90 3.17 -8.56
CA ARG A 128 11.55 1.86 -8.44
C ARG A 128 10.55 0.71 -8.36
N LEU A 129 9.44 0.90 -7.66
CA LEU A 129 8.37 -0.11 -7.61
C LEU A 129 7.76 -0.32 -9.00
N THR A 130 7.54 0.75 -9.76
CA THR A 130 7.01 0.69 -11.13
C THR A 130 8.00 0.05 -12.09
N GLU A 131 9.30 0.34 -11.96
CA GLU A 131 10.36 -0.33 -12.72
C GLU A 131 10.38 -1.84 -12.47
N ALA A 132 10.23 -2.27 -11.21
CA ALA A 132 10.15 -3.68 -10.86
C ALA A 132 8.88 -4.35 -11.41
N GLU A 133 7.72 -3.68 -11.31
CA GLU A 133 6.45 -4.16 -11.88
C GLU A 133 6.58 -4.33 -13.41
N ALA A 134 7.15 -3.34 -14.09
CA ALA A 134 7.37 -3.36 -15.53
C ALA A 134 8.25 -4.55 -15.96
N GLU A 135 9.31 -4.85 -15.19
CA GLU A 135 10.18 -6.02 -15.43
C GLU A 135 9.42 -7.34 -15.29
N VAL A 136 8.63 -7.49 -14.22
CA VAL A 136 7.86 -8.72 -13.96
C VAL A 136 6.78 -8.94 -15.02
N HIS A 137 6.14 -7.88 -15.49
CA HIS A 137 5.08 -7.93 -16.48
C HIS A 137 5.55 -7.83 -17.93
N GLY A 138 6.84 -7.57 -18.18
CA GLY A 138 7.39 -7.38 -19.52
C GLY A 138 6.78 -6.17 -20.26
N ALA A 139 6.47 -5.11 -19.53
CA ALA A 139 5.86 -3.87 -20.03
C ALA A 139 6.85 -2.69 -19.94
N GLU A 140 6.52 -1.57 -20.59
CA GLU A 140 7.23 -0.31 -20.39
C GLU A 140 6.73 0.38 -19.10
N VAL A 141 7.62 1.11 -18.41
CA VAL A 141 7.33 1.79 -17.13
C VAL A 141 6.14 2.75 -17.24
N ASP A 142 5.98 3.41 -18.40
CA ASP A 142 4.89 4.37 -18.61
C ASP A 142 3.53 3.69 -18.82
N ASP A 143 3.53 2.42 -19.26
CA ASP A 143 2.32 1.67 -19.62
C ASP A 143 1.92 0.64 -18.55
N VAL A 144 2.81 0.32 -17.60
CA VAL A 144 2.51 -0.62 -16.54
C VAL A 144 1.53 -0.03 -15.53
N GLY A 145 0.50 -0.81 -15.24
CA GLY A 145 -0.43 -0.54 -14.14
C GLY A 145 0.10 -1.19 -12.88
N LEU A 146 0.02 -0.50 -11.74
CA LEU A 146 0.42 -1.06 -10.45
C LEU A 146 -0.78 -1.76 -9.79
N HIS A 147 -0.70 -3.07 -9.60
CA HIS A 147 -1.84 -3.87 -9.10
C HIS A 147 -1.89 -3.92 -7.57
N GLU A 148 -0.73 -4.11 -6.93
CA GLU A 148 -0.65 -4.27 -5.48
C GLU A 148 -0.16 -2.97 -4.80
N VAL A 149 0.84 -2.32 -5.40
CA VAL A 149 1.49 -1.13 -4.85
C VAL A 149 0.86 0.19 -5.32
N GLY A 150 -0.15 0.13 -6.21
CA GLY A 150 -0.85 1.30 -6.75
C GLY A 150 -2.08 1.74 -5.95
N SER A 151 -2.38 1.07 -4.84
CA SER A 151 -3.54 1.37 -4.00
C SER A 151 -3.35 2.64 -3.18
N LEU A 152 -4.46 3.30 -2.80
CA LEU A 152 -4.41 4.45 -1.89
C LEU A 152 -3.78 4.08 -0.54
N ASP A 153 -3.99 2.85 -0.07
CA ASP A 153 -3.37 2.30 1.14
C ASP A 153 -1.84 2.31 1.03
N ALA A 154 -1.29 1.78 -0.08
CA ALA A 154 0.15 1.81 -0.34
C ALA A 154 0.72 3.23 -0.45
N ILE A 155 -0.02 4.17 -1.05
CA ILE A 155 0.37 5.59 -1.14
C ILE A 155 0.47 6.22 0.25
N VAL A 156 -0.52 5.97 1.11
CA VAL A 156 -0.54 6.46 2.49
C VAL A 156 0.59 5.83 3.31
N ASP A 157 0.77 4.52 3.20
CA ASP A 157 1.81 3.77 3.92
C ASP A 157 3.21 4.27 3.57
N ILE A 158 3.57 4.26 2.28
CA ILE A 158 4.92 4.65 1.83
C ILE A 158 5.19 6.10 2.20
N THR A 159 4.23 7.00 1.92
CA THR A 159 4.45 8.43 2.14
C THR A 159 4.46 8.77 3.63
N GLY A 160 3.58 8.17 4.42
CA GLY A 160 3.53 8.33 5.86
C GLY A 160 4.80 7.83 6.54
N VAL A 161 5.33 6.68 6.11
CA VAL A 161 6.60 6.15 6.66
C VAL A 161 7.76 7.11 6.35
N ILE A 162 7.86 7.60 5.11
CA ILE A 162 8.93 8.54 4.72
C ILE A 162 8.82 9.84 5.52
N ALA A 163 7.62 10.43 5.60
CA ALA A 163 7.39 11.66 6.36
C ALA A 163 7.74 11.48 7.84
N GLY A 164 7.30 10.37 8.45
CA GLY A 164 7.60 10.06 9.84
C GLY A 164 9.08 9.83 10.11
N LEU A 165 9.79 9.14 9.22
CA LEU A 165 11.26 8.96 9.31
C LEU A 165 11.98 10.32 9.25
N HIS A 166 11.59 11.21 8.35
CA HIS A 166 12.15 12.56 8.27
C HIS A 166 11.89 13.37 9.54
N ARG A 167 10.68 13.28 10.11
CA ARG A 167 10.30 13.97 11.36
C ARG A 167 11.07 13.47 12.58
N LEU A 168 11.37 12.17 12.64
CA LEU A 168 12.25 11.59 13.66
C LEU A 168 13.73 11.89 13.41
N GLY A 169 14.07 12.61 12.33
CA GLY A 169 15.44 12.96 11.97
C GLY A 169 16.28 11.76 11.56
N VAL A 170 15.64 10.67 11.08
CA VAL A 170 16.34 9.48 10.59
C VAL A 170 17.06 9.83 9.29
N THR A 171 18.36 9.55 9.28
CA THR A 171 19.24 9.82 8.13
C THR A 171 19.58 8.57 7.34
N GLU A 172 19.32 7.39 7.92
CA GLU A 172 19.64 6.09 7.32
C GLU A 172 18.62 5.04 7.75
N VAL A 173 18.18 4.21 6.81
CA VAL A 173 17.28 3.07 7.07
C VAL A 173 18.03 1.79 6.73
N GLN A 174 18.05 0.86 7.66
CA GLN A 174 18.62 -0.47 7.51
C GLN A 174 17.56 -1.53 7.84
N SER A 175 17.73 -2.72 7.29
CA SER A 175 16.89 -3.86 7.66
C SER A 175 17.73 -5.13 7.81
N SER A 176 17.20 -6.10 8.56
CA SER A 176 17.67 -7.47 8.48
C SER A 176 17.49 -8.02 7.04
N PRO A 177 18.15 -9.14 6.69
CA PRO A 177 17.80 -9.88 5.47
C PRO A 177 16.31 -10.23 5.41
N LEU A 178 15.74 -10.19 4.22
CA LEU A 178 14.35 -10.59 3.99
C LEU A 178 14.25 -12.11 3.86
N HIS A 179 13.44 -12.72 4.73
CA HIS A 179 13.19 -14.15 4.71
C HIS A 179 11.99 -14.46 3.80
N VAL A 180 12.25 -14.74 2.52
CA VAL A 180 11.19 -15.05 1.55
C VAL A 180 10.52 -16.40 1.78
N GLY A 181 11.11 -17.28 2.60
CA GLY A 181 10.58 -18.61 2.89
C GLY A 181 10.75 -19.60 1.73
N THR A 182 10.11 -20.76 1.85
CA THR A 182 10.04 -21.81 0.81
C THR A 182 8.67 -22.49 0.88
N GLY A 183 8.22 -23.10 -0.21
CA GLY A 183 6.94 -23.82 -0.25
C GLY A 183 6.02 -23.33 -1.37
N THR A 184 4.71 -23.37 -1.13
CA THR A 184 3.70 -22.90 -2.09
C THR A 184 2.56 -22.18 -1.39
N VAL A 185 2.01 -21.13 -1.99
CA VAL A 185 0.82 -20.40 -1.51
C VAL A 185 -0.27 -20.38 -2.57
N ASN A 186 -1.51 -20.14 -2.15
CA ASN A 186 -2.62 -19.88 -3.06
C ASN A 186 -2.80 -18.37 -3.20
N CYS A 187 -2.66 -17.84 -4.40
CA CYS A 187 -2.92 -16.44 -4.74
C CYS A 187 -3.99 -16.34 -5.85
N ALA A 188 -4.33 -15.11 -6.27
CA ALA A 188 -5.28 -14.86 -7.36
C ALA A 188 -4.91 -15.57 -8.68
N HIS A 189 -3.64 -15.95 -8.83
CA HIS A 189 -3.10 -16.66 -9.98
C HIS A 189 -3.11 -18.19 -9.82
N GLY A 190 -3.53 -18.73 -8.66
CA GLY A 190 -3.54 -20.16 -8.35
C GLY A 190 -2.49 -20.56 -7.31
N ARG A 191 -2.05 -21.82 -7.34
CA ARG A 191 -1.02 -22.32 -6.41
C ARG A 191 0.37 -22.02 -6.97
N TYR A 192 1.09 -21.09 -6.35
CA TYR A 192 2.41 -20.64 -6.77
C TYR A 192 3.52 -21.04 -5.78
N PRO A 193 4.76 -21.29 -6.25
CA PRO A 193 5.90 -21.45 -5.35
C PRO A 193 6.18 -20.15 -4.59
N VAL A 194 6.76 -20.29 -3.40
CA VAL A 194 7.26 -19.17 -2.61
C VAL A 194 8.75 -18.96 -2.93
N PRO A 195 9.20 -17.73 -3.21
CA PRO A 195 8.40 -16.51 -3.30
C PRO A 195 7.49 -16.50 -4.54
N VAL A 196 6.29 -15.95 -4.36
CA VAL A 196 5.36 -15.69 -5.46
C VAL A 196 6.01 -14.64 -6.36
N PRO A 197 5.86 -14.70 -7.70
CA PRO A 197 6.10 -13.53 -8.53
C PRO A 197 5.26 -12.38 -7.98
N GLY A 198 5.88 -11.21 -7.83
CA GLY A 198 5.18 -9.96 -7.52
C GLY A 198 4.09 -9.69 -8.56
#